data_AF-A0A7C1HE83-F1
#
_entry.id   AF-A0A7C1HE83-F1
#
_cell.length_a   1.000
_cell.length_b   1.000
_cell.length_c   1.000
_cell.angle_alpha   90.00
_cell.angle_beta   90.00
_cell.angle_gamma   90.00
#
_symmetry.space_group_name_H-M   'P 1'
#
loop_
_entity.id
_entity.type
_entity.pdbx_description
1 polymer ?
#
loop_
_entity_poly.entity_id
_entity_poly.type
_entity_poly.pdbx_seq_one_letter_code
_entity_poly.pdbx_strand_id
1 'polypeptide(L)'
;MRMIRYTPVFRINERGYAGYVDARYSVRLLFVSFLTLADAVLTMHLVQMGAWEANPLMRYALETGPAFFITTKYFLTASGFLFLIRNGHLRVFGGSLPLKEMTDGLILFYLGLVIYEIKLYYIV
;
A
#
# COMPACT_ATOMS: atom_id res chain seq x y z
N MET A 1 -7.90 60.90 6.84
CA MET A 1 -8.61 59.62 7.11
C MET A 1 -8.37 58.69 5.91
N ARG A 2 -7.34 57.83 5.96
CA ARG A 2 -7.05 56.82 4.91
C ARG A 2 -7.31 55.44 5.51
N MET A 3 -8.37 54.78 5.06
CA MET A 3 -8.64 53.39 5.40
C MET A 3 -7.59 52.50 4.75
N ILE A 4 -6.73 51.92 5.57
CA ILE A 4 -5.79 50.87 5.17
C ILE A 4 -6.60 49.60 4.99
N ARG A 5 -6.82 49.20 3.74
CA ARG A 5 -7.44 47.91 3.39
C ARG A 5 -6.44 46.81 3.73
N TYR A 6 -6.68 46.08 4.82
CA TYR A 6 -5.99 44.82 5.09
C TYR A 6 -6.52 43.78 4.10
N THR A 7 -5.86 43.62 2.96
CA THR A 7 -5.97 42.39 2.16
C THR A 7 -5.23 41.28 2.91
N PRO A 8 -5.89 40.17 3.30
CA PRO A 8 -5.17 39.02 3.80
C PRO A 8 -4.39 38.42 2.62
N VAL A 9 -3.09 38.70 2.57
CA VAL A 9 -2.16 37.99 1.69
C VAL A 9 -2.04 36.59 2.28
N PHE A 10 -2.90 35.68 1.85
CA PHE A 10 -2.66 34.25 1.97
C PHE A 10 -1.42 33.96 1.12
N ARG A 11 -0.24 34.12 1.72
CA ARG A 11 1.01 33.63 1.18
C ARG A 11 0.93 32.11 1.26
N ILE A 12 0.38 31.49 0.22
CA ILE A 12 0.57 30.07 -0.02
C ILE A 12 2.06 29.92 -0.28
N ASN A 13 2.78 29.50 0.75
CA ASN A 13 4.21 29.27 0.69
C ASN A 13 4.46 28.23 -0.40
N GLU A 14 5.25 28.60 -1.41
CA GLU A 14 5.62 27.78 -2.58
C GLU A 14 6.45 26.54 -2.22
N ARG A 15 6.74 26.34 -0.92
CA ARG A 15 7.13 25.05 -0.34
C ARG A 15 5.90 24.21 -0.04
N GLY A 16 5.30 23.64 -1.07
CA GLY A 16 4.14 22.73 -1.03
C GLY A 16 4.42 21.36 -0.38
N TYR A 17 5.10 21.35 0.77
CA TYR A 17 5.44 20.18 1.58
C TYR A 17 4.72 20.29 2.93
N ALA A 18 3.38 20.25 2.91
CA ALA A 18 2.59 20.09 4.13
C ALA A 18 1.22 19.48 3.82
N GLY A 19 1.15 18.15 3.89
CA GLY A 19 0.04 17.48 4.57
C GLY A 19 -1.25 17.17 3.81
N TYR A 20 -1.37 17.46 2.51
CA TYR A 20 -2.50 16.96 1.73
C TYR A 20 -2.04 15.74 0.94
N VAL A 21 -2.23 14.56 1.53
CA VAL A 21 -2.19 13.31 0.77
C VAL A 21 -3.28 13.46 -0.30
N ASP A 22 -2.85 13.68 -1.55
CA ASP A 22 -3.73 13.86 -2.70
C ASP A 22 -4.82 12.79 -2.66
N ALA A 23 -6.09 13.19 -2.78
CA ALA A 23 -7.23 12.28 -2.67
C ALA A 23 -7.07 11.04 -3.56
N ARG A 24 -6.48 11.20 -4.75
CA ARG A 24 -6.19 10.08 -5.66
C ARG A 24 -5.16 9.11 -5.08
N TYR A 25 -4.14 9.62 -4.40
CA TYR A 25 -3.12 8.81 -3.75
C TYR A 25 -3.67 8.08 -2.53
N SER A 26 -4.48 8.76 -1.72
CA SER A 26 -5.16 8.16 -0.57
C SER A 26 -6.06 7.00 -0.98
N VAL A 27 -6.85 7.18 -2.05
CA VAL A 27 -7.72 6.12 -2.59
C VAL A 27 -6.90 4.92 -3.07
N ARG A 28 -5.76 5.14 -3.74
CA ARG A 28 -4.85 4.06 -4.15
C ARG A 28 -4.30 3.28 -2.95
N LEU A 29 -3.84 3.98 -1.91
CA LEU A 29 -3.33 3.34 -0.70
C LEU A 29 -4.43 2.53 0.01
N LEU A 30 -5.65 3.07 0.12
CA LEU A 30 -6.79 2.35 0.67
C LEU A 30 -7.13 1.10 -0.15
N PHE A 31 -7.06 1.21 -1.48
CA PHE A 31 -7.30 0.08 -2.37
C PHE A 31 -6.23 -1.00 -2.21
N VAL A 32 -4.95 -0.62 -2.12
CA VAL A 32 -3.86 -1.57 -1.81
C VAL A 32 -4.11 -2.23 -0.45
N SER A 33 -4.50 -1.49 0.59
CA SER A 33 -4.84 -2.08 1.89
C SER A 33 -5.92 -3.15 1.75
N PHE A 34 -6.99 -2.87 1.01
CA PHE A 34 -8.05 -3.84 0.77
C PHE A 34 -7.53 -5.10 0.06
N LEU A 35 -6.69 -4.94 -0.97
CA LEU A 35 -6.08 -6.07 -1.66
C LEU A 35 -5.18 -6.89 -0.73
N THR A 36 -4.40 -6.25 0.15
CA THR A 36 -3.54 -6.97 1.10
C THR A 36 -4.35 -7.78 2.13
N LEU A 37 -5.54 -7.31 2.50
CA LEU A 37 -6.47 -8.03 3.37
C LEU A 37 -7.08 -9.22 2.65
N ALA A 38 -7.54 -9.02 1.41
CA ALA A 38 -8.09 -10.09 0.59
C ALA A 38 -7.06 -11.20 0.38
N ASP A 39 -5.83 -10.83 0.05
CA ASP A 39 -4.68 -11.73 -0.10
C ASP A 39 -4.41 -12.51 1.21
N ALA A 40 -4.39 -11.85 2.37
CA ALA A 40 -4.24 -12.55 3.67
C ALA A 40 -5.35 -13.58 3.94
N VAL A 41 -6.61 -13.24 3.67
CA VAL A 41 -7.74 -14.15 3.87
C VAL A 41 -7.68 -15.33 2.92
N LEU A 42 -7.40 -15.08 1.63
CA LEU A 42 -7.27 -16.11 0.61
C LEU A 42 -6.11 -17.06 0.92
N THR A 43 -4.93 -16.53 1.24
CA THR A 43 -3.77 -17.34 1.66
C THR A 43 -4.14 -18.28 2.82
N MET A 44 -4.80 -17.76 3.87
CA MET A 44 -5.17 -18.58 5.03
C MET A 44 -6.17 -19.67 4.67
N HIS A 45 -7.17 -19.37 3.84
CA HIS A 45 -8.13 -20.37 3.38
C HIS A 45 -7.48 -21.43 2.48
N LEU A 46 -6.63 -21.02 1.54
CA LEU A 46 -5.91 -21.93 0.65
C LEU A 46 -5.06 -22.93 1.44
N VAL A 47 -4.32 -22.44 2.44
CA VAL A 47 -3.49 -23.30 3.30
C VAL A 47 -4.35 -24.24 4.15
N GLN A 48 -5.52 -23.81 4.61
CA GLN A 48 -6.48 -24.70 5.30
C GLN A 48 -7.01 -25.81 4.37
N MET A 49 -7.10 -25.56 3.06
CA MET A 49 -7.50 -26.56 2.06
C MET A 49 -6.33 -27.44 1.58
N GLY A 50 -5.13 -27.26 2.14
CA GLY A 50 -3.95 -28.07 1.80
C GLY A 50 -3.06 -27.49 0.70
N ALA A 51 -3.30 -26.25 0.27
CA ALA A 51 -2.37 -25.55 -0.61
C ALA A 51 -1.08 -25.17 0.12
N TRP A 52 0.01 -25.02 -0.65
CA TRP A 52 1.32 -24.71 -0.12
C TRP A 52 1.71 -23.26 -0.41
N GLU A 53 2.19 -22.56 0.62
CA GLU A 53 2.69 -21.18 0.49
C GLU A 53 4.08 -21.17 -0.16
N ALA A 54 4.18 -20.55 -1.34
CA ALA A 54 5.44 -20.46 -2.09
C ALA A 54 6.43 -19.47 -1.45
N ASN A 55 5.94 -18.44 -0.77
CA ASN A 55 6.79 -17.45 -0.12
C ASN A 55 7.36 -18.00 1.20
N PRO A 56 8.69 -18.24 1.31
CA PRO A 56 9.28 -18.88 2.48
C PRO A 56 9.09 -18.08 3.77
N LEU A 57 9.05 -16.74 3.68
CA LEU A 57 8.81 -15.88 4.84
C LEU A 57 7.36 -16.01 5.33
N MET A 58 6.40 -15.98 4.42
CA MET A 58 4.97 -16.13 4.77
C MET A 58 4.66 -17.54 5.24
N ARG A 59 5.30 -18.55 4.65
CA ARG A 59 5.21 -19.93 5.10
C ARG A 59 5.69 -20.09 6.54
N TYR A 60 6.89 -19.59 6.86
CA TYR A 60 7.38 -19.60 8.25
C TYR A 60 6.41 -18.88 9.20
N ALA A 61 5.84 -17.76 8.73
CA ALA A 61 4.90 -17.00 9.54
C ALA A 61 3.58 -17.75 9.79
N LEU A 62 3.07 -18.49 8.80
CA LEU A 62 1.90 -19.36 8.92
C LEU A 62 2.17 -20.58 9.82
N GLU A 63 3.34 -21.20 9.69
CA GLU A 63 3.77 -22.35 10.52
C GLU A 63 3.91 -21.94 12.00
N THR A 64 4.32 -20.69 12.27
CA THR A 64 4.37 -20.14 13.64
C THR A 64 2.98 -19.87 14.21
N GLY A 65 2.03 -19.51 13.35
CA GLY A 65 0.61 -19.44 13.68
C GLY A 65 -0.12 -18.26 13.02
N PRO A 66 -1.47 -18.31 12.98
CA PRO A 66 -2.30 -17.28 12.32
C PRO A 66 -2.03 -15.84 12.80
N ALA A 67 -1.86 -15.66 14.11
CA ALA A 67 -1.62 -14.34 14.70
C ALA A 67 -0.26 -13.77 14.27
N PHE A 68 0.76 -14.62 14.16
CA PHE A 68 2.10 -14.20 13.73
C PHE A 68 2.09 -13.84 12.24
N PHE A 69 1.46 -14.67 11.39
CA PHE A 69 1.25 -14.36 9.97
C PHE A 69 0.59 -13.00 9.76
N ILE A 70 -0.54 -12.75 10.43
CA ILE A 70 -1.27 -11.50 10.35
C ILE A 70 -0.37 -10.33 10.77
N THR A 71 0.32 -10.46 11.92
CA THR A 71 1.19 -9.41 12.46
C THR A 71 2.34 -9.09 11.50
N THR A 72 3.03 -10.10 10.95
CA THR A 72 4.12 -9.91 10.00
C THR A 72 3.61 -9.20 8.74
N LYS A 73 2.46 -9.62 8.21
CA LYS A 73 1.87 -9.05 6.99
C LYS A 73 1.46 -7.59 7.18
N TYR A 74 0.81 -7.27 8.30
CA TYR A 74 0.48 -5.89 8.65
C TYR A 74 1.72 -5.04 8.90
N PHE A 75 2.74 -5.57 9.57
CA PHE A 75 4.00 -4.85 9.80
C PHE A 75 4.69 -4.51 8.47
N LEU A 76 4.73 -5.44 7.53
CA LEU A 76 5.29 -5.23 6.19
C LEU A 76 4.50 -4.15 5.42
N THR A 77 3.16 -4.26 5.45
CA THR A 77 2.26 -3.32 4.76
C THR A 77 2.36 -1.92 5.35
N ALA A 78 2.33 -1.78 6.68
CA ALA A 78 2.46 -0.51 7.37
C ALA A 78 3.82 0.13 7.11
N SER A 79 4.91 -0.65 7.16
CA SER A 79 6.26 -0.18 6.88
C SER A 79 6.40 0.29 5.42
N GLY A 80 5.85 -0.46 4.46
CA GLY A 80 5.78 -0.07 3.05
C GLY A 80 5.00 1.23 2.84
N PHE A 81 3.88 1.38 3.53
CA PHE A 81 3.04 2.59 3.44
C PHE A 81 3.73 3.81 4.03
N LEU A 82 4.36 3.68 5.21
CA LEU A 82 5.14 4.75 5.81
C LEU A 82 6.28 5.18 4.89
N PHE A 83 6.95 4.21 4.26
CA PHE A 83 7.99 4.46 3.27
C PHE A 83 7.44 5.23 2.06
N LEU A 84 6.31 4.78 1.48
CA LEU A 84 5.62 5.41 0.35
C LEU A 84 5.13 6.83 0.65
N ILE A 85 4.59 7.06 1.85
CA ILE A 85 4.10 8.39 2.27
C ILE A 85 5.30 9.33 2.47
N ARG A 86 6.35 8.89 3.16
CA ARG A 86 7.54 9.71 3.45
C ARG A 86 8.36 10.01 2.20
N ASN A 87 8.48 9.04 1.30
CA ASN A 87 9.36 9.09 0.14
C ASN A 87 8.60 9.27 -1.19
N GLY A 88 7.30 9.58 -1.17
CA GLY A 88 6.49 9.71 -2.39
C GLY A 88 7.01 10.75 -3.39
N HIS A 89 7.83 11.70 -2.92
CA HIS A 89 8.51 12.71 -3.73
C HIS A 89 9.81 12.23 -4.38
N LEU A 90 10.38 11.12 -3.93
CA LEU A 90 11.58 10.54 -4.54
C LEU A 90 11.22 10.00 -5.93
N ARG A 91 12.11 10.26 -6.88
CA ARG A 91 12.02 9.72 -8.23
C ARG A 91 12.93 8.50 -8.32
N VAL A 92 12.34 7.37 -8.67
CA VAL A 92 13.01 6.08 -8.85
C VAL A 92 13.35 5.92 -10.35
N PHE A 93 14.28 5.02 -10.69
CA PHE A 93 14.75 4.77 -12.07
C PHE A 93 15.33 6.01 -12.76
N GLY A 94 16.47 6.49 -12.26
CA GLY A 94 17.24 7.56 -12.91
C GLY A 94 16.53 8.92 -12.97
N GLY A 95 15.48 9.12 -12.18
CA GLY A 95 14.72 10.38 -12.13
C GLY A 95 13.45 10.42 -12.99
N SER A 96 13.05 9.30 -13.61
CA SER A 96 11.94 9.26 -14.57
C SER A 96 10.57 9.00 -13.93
N LEU A 97 10.50 8.21 -12.84
CA LEU A 97 9.23 7.80 -12.24
C LEU A 97 9.10 8.26 -10.78
N PRO A 98 8.12 9.10 -10.43
CA PRO A 98 7.79 9.38 -9.04
C PRO A 98 7.38 8.10 -8.32
N LEU A 99 7.80 7.90 -7.07
CA LEU A 99 7.42 6.74 -6.26
C LEU A 99 5.89 6.59 -6.10
N LYS A 100 5.16 7.71 -6.16
CA LYS A 100 3.68 7.76 -6.20
C LYS A 100 3.06 7.00 -7.40
N GLU A 101 3.75 6.93 -8.53
CA GLU A 101 3.29 6.18 -9.71
C GLU A 101 3.56 4.68 -9.55
N MET A 102 4.56 4.29 -8.74
CA MET A 102 4.81 2.88 -8.43
C MET A 102 3.66 2.24 -7.63
N THR A 103 2.80 3.04 -7.01
CA THR A 103 1.58 2.54 -6.35
C THR A 103 0.65 1.85 -7.33
N ASP A 104 0.59 2.29 -8.60
CA ASP A 104 -0.22 1.63 -9.62
C ASP A 104 0.37 0.25 -9.96
N GLY A 105 1.69 0.13 -10.03
CA GLY A 105 2.38 -1.15 -10.16
C GLY A 105 2.14 -2.10 -8.98
N LEU A 106 2.12 -1.55 -7.75
CA LEU A 106 1.81 -2.31 -6.54
C LEU A 106 0.37 -2.83 -6.56
N ILE A 107 -0.58 -2.00 -7.01
CA ILE A 107 -1.98 -2.42 -7.20
C ILE A 107 -2.06 -3.57 -8.21
N LEU A 108 -1.41 -3.45 -9.37
CA LEU A 108 -1.42 -4.49 -10.39
C LEU A 108 -0.80 -5.80 -9.89
N PHE A 109 0.29 -5.71 -9.13
CA PHE A 109 0.94 -6.86 -8.52
C PHE A 109 0.00 -7.58 -7.54
N TYR A 110 -0.61 -6.86 -6.59
CA TYR A 110 -1.55 -7.46 -5.64
C TYR A 110 -2.83 -7.96 -6.31
N LEU A 111 -3.34 -7.28 -7.34
CA LEU A 111 -4.48 -7.76 -8.10
C LEU A 111 -4.15 -9.09 -8.80
N GLY A 112 -2.96 -9.21 -9.37
CA GLY A 112 -2.46 -10.45 -9.96
C GLY A 112 -2.37 -11.58 -8.95
N LEU A 113 -1.86 -11.29 -7.74
CA LEU A 113 -1.82 -12.27 -6.63
C LEU A 113 -3.22 -12.73 -6.25
N VAL A 114 -4.15 -11.82 -6.00
CA VAL A 114 -5.53 -12.16 -5.63
C VAL A 114 -6.21 -12.99 -6.71
N ILE A 115 -6.04 -12.64 -7.99
CA ILE A 115 -6.57 -13.44 -9.11
C ILE A 115 -5.96 -14.84 -9.14
N TYR A 116 -4.64 -14.95 -8.90
CA TYR A 116 -3.94 -16.23 -8.83
C TYR A 116 -4.46 -17.10 -7.67
N GLU A 117 -4.59 -16.53 -6.48
CA GLU A 117 -5.13 -17.22 -5.30
C GLU A 117 -6.58 -17.66 -5.51
N ILE A 118 -7.43 -16.82 -6.10
CA ILE A 118 -8.81 -17.19 -6.44
C ILE A 118 -8.82 -18.36 -7.44
N LYS A 119 -7.97 -18.33 -8.47
CA LYS A 119 -7.86 -19.45 -9.40
C LYS A 119 -7.43 -20.73 -8.69
N LEU A 120 -6.45 -20.64 -7.80
CA LEU A 120 -6.00 -21.78 -7.01
C LEU A 120 -7.12 -22.31 -6.10
N TYR A 121 -7.92 -21.41 -5.52
CA TYR A 121 -9.06 -21.75 -4.66
C TYR A 121 -10.12 -22.58 -5.39
N TYR A 122 -10.34 -22.34 -6.69
CA TYR A 122 -11.26 -23.15 -7.50
C TYR A 122 -10.66 -24.48 -8.01
N ILE A 123 -9.34 -24.64 -7.95
CA ILE A 123 -8.63 -25.83 -8.44
C ILE A 123 -8.43 -26.87 -7.32
N VAL A 124 -8.24 -26.41 -6.09
CA VAL A 124 -8.06 -27.23 -4.87
C VAL A 124 -9.42 -27.68 -4.34
#